data_AF-A0A8J5BGW8-F1
#
_entry.id   AF-A0A8J5BGW8-F1
#
_cell.length_a   1.000
_cell.length_b   1.000
_cell.length_c   1.000
_cell.angle_alpha   90.00
_cell.angle_beta   90.00
_cell.angle_gamma   90.00
#
_symmetry.space_group_name_H-M   'P 1'
#
loop_
_entity.id
_entity.type
_entity.pdbx_description
1 polymer ?
#
loop_
_entity_poly.entity_id
_entity_poly.type
_entity_poly.pdbx_seq_one_letter_code
_entity_poly.pdbx_strand_id
1 'polypeptide(L)'
;MLFKTLLISATALAAPIACDTQVEAQSSGTQKYSLHAIMPGQGASGMKALQVRGDSIVYGLTQGFSYFKLDAVGDNLVNVESPGQPPKELFAADNGELVINAHPAKVNNGYNGGWEFHGDGSVQDVTYYGNKEWYSCNSKTDPLHGGQVVHIKKGDSYACENPIKFTVAATKE
;
A
#
# COMPACT_ATOMS: atom_id res chain seq x y z
N MET A 1 -79.33 -20.96 14.00
CA MET A 1 -78.79 -20.20 15.15
C MET A 1 -77.30 -20.03 14.87
N LEU A 2 -76.76 -18.83 14.64
CA LEU A 2 -76.41 -17.81 15.65
C LEU A 2 -75.56 -18.38 16.80
N PHE A 3 -74.44 -17.79 17.24
CA PHE A 3 -73.52 -16.75 16.69
C PHE A 3 -72.31 -16.66 17.65
N LYS A 4 -71.21 -15.98 17.28
CA LYS A 4 -69.99 -15.72 18.09
C LYS A 4 -69.10 -16.98 18.27
N THR A 5 -67.77 -16.93 18.39
CA THR A 5 -66.74 -15.86 18.48
C THR A 5 -65.43 -16.44 17.90
N LEU A 6 -64.36 -15.73 17.49
CA LEU A 6 -63.94 -14.31 17.56
C LEU A 6 -63.05 -14.01 16.33
N LEU A 7 -62.91 -12.74 15.92
CA LEU A 7 -61.88 -12.30 14.96
C LEU A 7 -60.57 -11.95 15.69
N ILE A 8 -59.44 -12.48 15.24
CA ILE A 8 -58.11 -11.94 15.56
C ILE A 8 -57.44 -11.54 14.25
N SER A 9 -57.40 -10.24 13.99
CA SER A 9 -56.71 -9.65 12.85
C SER A 9 -55.20 -9.73 13.07
N ALA A 10 -54.50 -10.58 12.33
CA ALA A 10 -53.04 -10.52 12.27
C ALA A 10 -52.63 -9.27 11.48
N THR A 11 -52.22 -8.22 12.17
CA THR A 11 -51.62 -7.04 11.53
C THR A 11 -50.25 -7.44 10.96
N ALA A 12 -50.21 -7.70 9.66
CA ALA A 12 -48.97 -7.84 8.92
C ALA A 12 -48.22 -6.50 8.91
N LEU A 13 -47.32 -6.31 9.88
CA LEU A 13 -46.27 -5.31 9.80
C LEU A 13 -45.27 -5.76 8.73
N ALA A 14 -45.62 -5.51 7.47
CA ALA A 14 -44.65 -5.42 6.41
C ALA A 14 -43.74 -4.22 6.74
N ALA A 15 -42.63 -4.49 7.43
CA ALA A 15 -41.57 -3.53 7.57
C ALA A 15 -41.16 -3.05 6.16
N PRO A 16 -40.90 -1.75 5.97
CA PRO A 16 -40.44 -1.28 4.67
C PRO A 16 -39.19 -2.07 4.30
N ILE A 17 -39.19 -2.64 3.08
CA ILE A 17 -37.98 -3.14 2.46
C ILE A 17 -37.14 -1.89 2.18
N ALA A 18 -36.35 -1.50 3.19
CA ALA A 18 -35.22 -0.64 2.97
C ALA A 18 -34.32 -1.42 2.01
N CYS A 19 -34.31 -1.01 0.75
CA CYS A 19 -33.18 -1.23 -0.12
C CYS A 19 -32.01 -0.39 0.42
N ASP A 20 -31.52 -0.75 1.61
CA ASP A 20 -30.09 -0.71 1.86
C ASP A 20 -29.50 -1.60 0.78
N THR A 21 -29.14 -0.93 -0.31
CA THR A 21 -28.08 -1.41 -1.16
C THR A 21 -26.87 -1.41 -0.24
N GLN A 22 -26.69 -2.50 0.51
CA GLN A 22 -25.37 -2.95 0.85
C GLN A 22 -24.66 -3.06 -0.50
N VAL A 23 -24.03 -1.96 -0.89
CA VAL A 23 -22.79 -1.98 -1.66
C VAL A 23 -22.05 -3.15 -1.06
N GLU A 24 -21.85 -4.20 -1.85
CA GLU A 24 -21.04 -5.31 -1.42
C GLU A 24 -19.75 -4.67 -0.93
N ALA A 25 -19.53 -4.72 0.39
CA ALA A 25 -18.20 -4.57 0.91
C ALA A 25 -17.46 -5.75 0.30
N GLN A 26 -16.88 -5.52 -0.87
CA GLN A 26 -16.05 -6.46 -1.56
C GLN A 26 -14.91 -6.75 -0.60
N SER A 27 -15.10 -7.79 0.20
CA SER A 27 -14.03 -8.67 0.62
C SER A 27 -13.53 -9.41 -0.63
N SER A 28 -13.11 -8.63 -1.63
CA SER A 28 -12.27 -9.08 -2.71
C SER A 28 -11.03 -9.63 -2.03
N GLY A 29 -10.73 -10.92 -2.27
CA GLY A 29 -9.60 -11.59 -1.62
C GLY A 29 -8.37 -10.69 -1.72
N THR A 30 -7.85 -10.27 -0.56
CA THR A 30 -6.88 -9.18 -0.44
C THR A 30 -5.75 -9.35 -1.44
N GLN A 31 -5.71 -8.49 -2.46
CA GLN A 31 -4.76 -8.70 -3.54
C GLN A 31 -3.34 -8.48 -3.01
N LYS A 32 -2.55 -9.51 -3.20
CA LYS A 32 -1.15 -9.61 -2.81
C LYS A 32 -0.28 -8.96 -3.87
N TYR A 33 0.68 -8.15 -3.43
CA TYR A 33 1.68 -7.56 -4.32
C TYR A 33 3.07 -7.63 -3.70
N SER A 34 4.06 -7.87 -4.55
CA SER A 34 5.47 -7.66 -4.24
C SER A 34 5.93 -6.37 -4.93
N LEU A 35 6.55 -5.46 -4.17
CA LEU A 35 7.18 -4.26 -4.72
C LEU A 35 8.60 -4.56 -5.17
N HIS A 36 9.03 -4.01 -6.32
CA HIS A 36 10.36 -4.23 -6.90
C HIS A 36 11.04 -2.93 -7.27
N ALA A 37 12.31 -2.81 -6.93
CA ALA A 37 13.22 -1.82 -7.50
C ALA A 37 13.69 -2.28 -8.89
N ILE A 38 13.59 -1.39 -9.87
CA ILE A 38 14.04 -1.59 -11.25
C ILE A 38 15.15 -0.58 -11.56
N MET A 39 16.38 -1.06 -11.69
CA MET A 39 17.52 -0.22 -12.06
C MET A 39 17.45 0.20 -13.53
N PRO A 40 17.93 1.39 -13.91
CA PRO A 40 18.07 1.79 -15.31
C PRO A 40 18.84 0.75 -16.14
N GLY A 41 18.26 0.35 -17.29
CA GLY A 41 18.84 -0.66 -18.17
C GLY A 41 18.66 -2.12 -17.72
N GLN A 42 18.10 -2.38 -16.53
CA GLN A 42 17.69 -3.72 -16.14
C GLN A 42 16.25 -3.98 -16.60
N GLY A 43 16.06 -5.03 -17.42
CA GLY A 43 14.73 -5.55 -17.74
C GLY A 43 14.13 -6.34 -16.57
N ALA A 44 12.99 -6.98 -16.80
CA ALA A 44 12.24 -7.73 -15.77
C ALA A 44 13.06 -8.78 -15.00
N SER A 45 14.11 -9.35 -15.60
CA SER A 45 15.03 -10.30 -14.94
C SER A 45 15.98 -9.68 -13.90
N GLY A 46 16.14 -8.35 -13.90
CA GLY A 46 16.97 -7.63 -12.93
C GLY A 46 16.23 -7.13 -11.69
N MET A 47 14.89 -7.19 -11.69
CA MET A 47 14.04 -6.71 -10.59
C MET A 47 14.48 -7.25 -9.23
N LYS A 48 14.59 -6.35 -8.25
CA LYS A 48 14.91 -6.71 -6.86
C LYS A 48 13.75 -6.32 -5.95
N ALA A 49 13.18 -7.30 -5.27
CA ALA A 49 12.12 -7.05 -4.30
C ALA A 49 12.58 -6.04 -3.23
N LEU A 50 11.71 -5.06 -2.96
CA LEU A 50 11.74 -4.21 -1.78
C LEU A 50 11.13 -4.99 -0.61
N GLN A 51 11.71 -4.84 0.57
CA GLN A 51 11.37 -5.60 1.76
C GLN A 51 11.41 -4.73 3.00
N VAL A 52 10.46 -4.94 3.91
CA VAL A 52 10.50 -4.43 5.29
C VAL A 52 11.39 -5.33 6.14
N ARG A 53 12.37 -4.76 6.84
CA ARG A 53 13.19 -5.44 7.86
C ARG A 53 13.32 -4.54 9.08
N GLY A 54 12.70 -4.94 10.20
CA GLY A 54 12.59 -4.08 11.37
C GLY A 54 11.78 -2.83 11.01
N ASP A 55 12.37 -1.65 11.18
CA ASP A 55 11.79 -0.35 10.84
C ASP A 55 12.44 0.27 9.58
N SER A 56 13.15 -0.53 8.78
CA SER A 56 13.85 -0.09 7.56
C SER A 56 13.35 -0.83 6.31
N ILE A 57 13.36 -0.14 5.17
CA ILE A 57 13.23 -0.77 3.84
C ILE A 57 14.62 -1.21 3.36
N VAL A 58 14.71 -2.38 2.74
CA VAL A 58 15.89 -2.89 2.04
C VAL A 58 15.48 -3.45 0.67
N TYR A 59 16.42 -3.55 -0.27
CA TYR A 59 16.19 -4.25 -1.53
C TYR A 59 17.27 -5.31 -1.78
N GLY A 60 16.91 -6.38 -2.49
CA GLY A 60 17.86 -7.40 -2.96
C GLY A 60 18.45 -8.34 -1.89
N LEU A 61 18.10 -8.18 -0.61
CA LEU A 61 18.34 -9.16 0.45
C LEU A 61 17.19 -10.19 0.50
N THR A 62 17.37 -11.29 1.25
CA THR A 62 16.40 -12.41 1.31
C THR A 62 15.72 -12.59 2.68
N GLN A 63 15.92 -11.64 3.62
CA GLN A 63 15.52 -11.79 5.03
C GLN A 63 14.53 -10.72 5.52
N GLY A 64 13.86 -10.00 4.61
CA GLY A 64 12.79 -9.08 4.93
C GLY A 64 11.45 -9.45 4.28
N PHE A 65 10.38 -8.82 4.74
CA PHE A 65 9.02 -9.07 4.31
C PHE A 65 8.69 -8.24 3.06
N SER A 66 8.43 -8.91 1.92
CA SER A 66 8.20 -8.30 0.60
C SER A 66 6.73 -8.28 0.17
N TYR A 67 5.85 -8.89 0.97
CA TYR A 67 4.41 -8.87 0.74
C TYR A 67 3.84 -7.49 1.12
N PHE A 68 3.01 -6.94 0.26
CA PHE A 68 2.24 -5.73 0.52
C PHE A 68 0.77 -5.92 0.12
N LYS A 69 -0.14 -5.39 0.95
CA LYS A 69 -1.53 -5.11 0.62
C LYS A 69 -1.62 -3.67 0.13
N LEU A 70 -2.42 -3.45 -0.92
CA LEU A 70 -2.83 -2.11 -1.33
C LEU A 70 -4.24 -1.85 -0.78
N ASP A 71 -4.45 -0.68 -0.20
CA ASP A 71 -5.76 -0.25 0.32
C ASP A 71 -6.17 1.05 -0.38
N ALA A 72 -7.27 1.03 -1.13
CA ALA A 72 -7.66 2.14 -2.01
C ALA A 72 -8.22 3.32 -1.22
N VAL A 73 -7.70 4.53 -1.49
CA VAL A 73 -8.01 5.76 -0.74
C VAL A 73 -8.35 6.92 -1.67
N GLY A 74 -9.36 6.71 -2.51
CA GLY A 74 -9.85 7.67 -3.51
C GLY A 74 -9.48 7.28 -4.93
N ASP A 75 -9.55 8.23 -5.85
CA ASP A 75 -9.30 7.99 -7.27
C ASP A 75 -7.81 7.73 -7.53
N ASN A 76 -7.46 6.47 -7.80
CA ASN A 76 -6.11 5.95 -8.10
C ASN A 76 -5.05 6.06 -6.98
N LEU A 77 -5.41 6.56 -5.80
CA LEU A 77 -4.53 6.60 -4.63
C LEU A 77 -4.66 5.33 -3.78
N VAL A 78 -3.54 4.84 -3.23
CA VAL A 78 -3.52 3.69 -2.32
C VAL A 78 -2.62 3.93 -1.10
N ASN A 79 -2.95 3.28 0.02
CA ASN A 79 -2.00 3.03 1.09
C ASN A 79 -1.27 1.69 0.81
N VAL A 80 0.01 1.61 1.16
CA VAL A 80 0.83 0.40 1.01
C VAL A 80 1.09 -0.20 2.39
N GLU A 81 0.43 -1.30 2.70
CA GLU A 81 0.43 -1.95 4.01
C GLU A 81 1.24 -3.27 4.00
N SER A 82 2.13 -3.43 4.97
CA SER A 82 2.78 -4.68 5.34
C SER A 82 2.09 -5.24 6.60
N PRO A 83 1.14 -6.20 6.48
CA PRO A 83 0.31 -6.71 7.59
C PRO A 83 1.04 -7.70 8.49
N GLY A 84 2.21 -7.32 8.99
CA GLY A 84 2.89 -8.03 10.07
C GLY A 84 2.13 -7.88 11.40
N GLN A 85 2.76 -8.30 12.49
CA GLN A 85 2.27 -8.01 13.85
C GLN A 85 3.32 -7.18 14.61
N PRO A 86 3.11 -5.87 14.84
CA PRO A 86 1.98 -5.05 14.34
C PRO A 86 2.04 -4.79 12.83
N PRO A 87 0.90 -4.44 12.19
CA PRO A 87 0.88 -4.02 10.80
C PRO A 87 1.61 -2.68 10.63
N LYS A 88 2.27 -2.53 9.49
CA LYS A 88 3.08 -1.35 9.16
C LYS A 88 2.70 -0.77 7.80
N GLU A 89 2.92 0.52 7.61
CA GLU A 89 2.52 1.26 6.41
C GLU A 89 3.73 2.02 5.84
N LEU A 90 3.89 1.98 4.52
CA LEU A 90 5.00 2.61 3.80
C LEU A 90 4.61 4.03 3.38
N PHE A 91 5.43 5.01 3.74
CA PHE A 91 5.17 6.43 3.49
C PHE A 91 6.48 7.16 3.18
N ALA A 92 6.48 8.15 2.28
CA ALA A 92 7.65 9.02 2.11
C ALA A 92 7.50 10.30 2.93
N ALA A 93 8.37 10.47 3.92
CA ALA A 93 8.43 11.63 4.81
C ALA A 93 8.72 12.94 4.05
N ASP A 94 8.63 14.09 4.73
CA ASP A 94 8.77 15.42 4.11
C ASP A 94 10.08 15.59 3.36
N ASN A 95 11.18 15.05 3.89
CA ASN A 95 12.52 14.99 3.26
C ASN A 95 12.62 14.03 2.04
N GLY A 96 11.57 13.25 1.77
CA GLY A 96 11.51 12.26 0.69
C GLY A 96 11.94 10.85 1.09
N GLU A 97 12.41 10.64 2.32
CA GLU A 97 12.79 9.32 2.85
C GLU A 97 11.59 8.39 2.97
N LEU A 98 11.71 7.18 2.43
CA LEU A 98 10.74 6.11 2.57
C LEU A 98 10.86 5.51 3.97
N VAL A 99 9.94 5.91 4.83
CA VAL A 99 9.81 5.45 6.21
C VAL A 99 8.71 4.41 6.34
N ILE A 100 8.79 3.62 7.41
CA ILE A 100 7.78 2.64 7.78
C ILE A 100 7.17 3.09 9.11
N ASN A 101 5.86 3.33 9.12
CA ASN A 101 5.11 3.69 10.32
C ASN A 101 4.23 2.54 10.81
N ALA A 102 3.80 2.58 12.07
CA ALA A 102 2.71 1.71 12.52
C ALA A 102 1.42 2.07 11.77
N HIS A 103 0.68 1.07 11.30
CA HIS A 103 -0.59 1.28 10.62
C HIS A 103 -1.74 1.53 11.63
N PRO A 104 -2.68 2.46 11.36
CA PRO A 104 -2.64 3.45 10.28
C PRO A 104 -1.58 4.52 10.55
N ALA A 105 -0.83 4.89 9.51
CA ALA A 105 0.14 5.96 9.63
C ALA A 105 -0.55 7.26 10.08
N LYS A 106 0.11 8.03 10.94
CA LYS A 106 -0.44 9.25 11.53
C LYS A 106 0.19 10.48 10.90
N VAL A 107 -0.41 10.97 9.82
CA VAL A 107 -0.17 12.32 9.29
C VAL A 107 -1.44 13.16 9.48
N ASN A 108 -1.30 14.45 9.76
CA ASN A 108 -2.37 15.26 10.36
C ASN A 108 -3.57 15.49 9.41
N ASN A 109 -4.67 14.75 9.65
CA ASN A 109 -6.02 14.96 9.12
C ASN A 109 -6.25 14.71 7.62
N GLY A 110 -5.59 13.72 7.02
CA GLY A 110 -5.88 13.30 5.64
C GLY A 110 -5.21 11.98 5.27
N TYR A 111 -5.54 11.45 4.09
CA TYR A 111 -4.95 10.23 3.53
C TYR A 111 -3.41 10.30 3.50
N ASN A 112 -2.73 9.24 3.97
CA ASN A 112 -1.27 9.15 3.92
C ASN A 112 -0.75 8.67 2.55
N GLY A 113 -1.63 8.10 1.73
CA GLY A 113 -1.34 7.60 0.40
C GLY A 113 -0.96 8.72 -0.57
N GLY A 114 0.34 8.98 -0.68
CA GLY A 114 0.92 9.60 -1.88
C GLY A 114 1.13 8.59 -3.01
N TRP A 115 0.95 7.29 -2.75
CA TRP A 115 1.17 6.24 -3.74
C TRP A 115 0.02 6.18 -4.75
N GLU A 116 0.38 6.11 -6.03
CA GLU A 116 -0.53 5.82 -7.13
C GLU A 116 -0.01 4.59 -7.87
N PHE A 117 -0.94 3.71 -8.26
CA PHE A 117 -0.63 2.48 -8.98
C PHE A 117 -1.36 2.50 -10.32
N HIS A 118 -0.60 2.44 -11.41
CA HIS A 118 -1.10 2.64 -12.77
C HIS A 118 -0.85 1.39 -13.62
N GLY A 119 -1.85 0.97 -14.41
CA GLY A 119 -1.73 -0.10 -15.40
C GLY A 119 -2.68 -1.28 -15.20
N ASP A 120 -2.78 -2.12 -16.22
CA ASP A 120 -3.59 -3.34 -16.27
C ASP A 120 -2.72 -4.61 -16.34
N GLY A 121 -3.20 -5.70 -15.73
CA GLY A 121 -2.53 -7.01 -15.76
C GLY A 121 -1.72 -7.34 -14.51
N SER A 122 -0.56 -7.98 -14.68
CA SER A 122 0.25 -8.59 -13.60
C SER A 122 1.36 -7.70 -13.05
N VAL A 123 1.66 -6.57 -13.71
CA VAL A 123 2.64 -5.58 -13.27
C VAL A 123 1.99 -4.20 -13.33
N GLN A 124 2.14 -3.41 -12.28
CA GLN A 124 1.65 -2.03 -12.19
C GLN A 124 2.84 -1.09 -12.00
N ASP A 125 2.84 0.03 -12.71
CA ASP A 125 3.76 1.13 -12.47
C ASP A 125 3.40 1.82 -11.16
N VAL A 126 4.41 2.15 -10.34
CA VAL A 126 4.20 2.75 -9.02
C VAL A 126 4.83 4.13 -8.96
N THR A 127 4.00 5.14 -8.66
CA THR A 127 4.45 6.52 -8.45
C THR A 127 4.10 7.01 -7.05
N TYR A 128 4.78 8.06 -6.61
CA TYR A 128 4.49 8.77 -5.36
C TYR A 128 4.32 10.26 -5.66
N TYR A 129 3.10 10.77 -5.56
CA TYR A 129 2.67 12.09 -6.05
C TYR A 129 3.16 12.35 -7.48
N GLY A 130 2.80 11.45 -8.40
CA GLY A 130 3.20 11.45 -9.82
C GLY A 130 4.70 11.21 -10.11
N ASN A 131 5.58 11.13 -9.11
CA ASN A 131 7.01 10.89 -9.32
C ASN A 131 7.36 9.39 -9.28
N LYS A 132 8.22 8.95 -10.20
CA LYS A 132 8.69 7.57 -10.35
C LYS A 132 10.17 7.36 -10.04
N GLU A 133 10.98 8.41 -9.93
CA GLU A 133 12.40 8.26 -9.61
C GLU A 133 12.59 8.07 -8.10
N TRP A 134 13.00 6.86 -7.74
CA TRP A 134 13.47 6.52 -6.41
C TRP A 134 14.99 6.40 -6.43
N TYR A 135 15.61 6.53 -5.26
CA TYR A 135 17.02 6.24 -5.09
C TYR A 135 17.32 5.70 -3.71
N SER A 136 18.41 4.97 -3.56
CA SER A 136 18.95 4.60 -2.26
C SER A 136 20.30 5.25 -1.98
N CYS A 137 20.55 5.46 -0.69
CA CYS A 137 21.81 5.85 -0.12
C CYS A 137 22.25 4.79 0.90
N ASN A 138 23.53 4.43 0.90
CA ASN A 138 24.10 3.55 1.93
C ASN A 138 23.86 4.14 3.33
N SER A 139 23.30 3.35 4.25
CA SER A 139 23.10 3.78 5.63
C SER A 139 24.44 4.09 6.30
N LYS A 140 24.53 5.26 6.92
CA LYS A 140 25.69 5.67 7.74
C LYS A 140 25.65 5.04 9.14
N THR A 141 24.49 4.60 9.59
CA THR A 141 24.26 4.04 10.94
C THR A 141 24.27 2.52 10.97
N ASP A 142 23.92 1.86 9.86
CA ASP A 142 23.99 0.41 9.71
C ASP A 142 24.55 -0.02 8.32
N PRO A 143 25.84 0.25 8.05
CA PRO A 143 26.49 -0.18 6.81
C PRO A 143 26.74 -1.70 6.76
N LEU A 144 26.84 -2.37 7.91
CA LEU A 144 27.22 -3.78 7.99
C LEU A 144 26.06 -4.73 7.68
N HIS A 145 24.83 -4.40 8.05
CA HIS A 145 23.67 -5.23 7.70
C HIS A 145 22.98 -4.82 6.40
N GLY A 146 23.64 -3.98 5.58
CA GLY A 146 23.16 -3.59 4.25
C GLY A 146 21.98 -2.63 4.27
N GLY A 147 21.86 -1.78 5.31
CA GLY A 147 20.82 -0.76 5.37
C GLY A 147 20.93 0.19 4.17
N GLN A 148 19.88 0.24 3.34
CA GLN A 148 19.75 1.16 2.23
C GLN A 148 18.63 2.14 2.58
N VAL A 149 18.96 3.41 2.81
CA VAL A 149 17.93 4.43 3.03
C VAL A 149 17.35 4.78 1.66
N VAL A 150 16.09 4.42 1.44
CA VAL A 150 15.37 4.67 0.19
C VAL A 150 14.69 6.02 0.26
N HIS A 151 14.68 6.76 -0.85
CA HIS A 151 14.05 8.06 -0.98
C HIS A 151 13.31 8.18 -2.32
N ILE A 152 12.18 8.88 -2.35
CA ILE A 152 11.61 9.43 -3.60
C ILE A 152 12.35 10.72 -3.96
N LYS A 153 12.58 10.96 -5.25
CA LYS A 153 13.22 12.20 -5.71
C LYS A 153 12.34 13.42 -5.42
N LYS A 154 12.83 14.34 -4.58
CA LYS A 154 12.25 15.67 -4.36
C LYS A 154 13.23 16.74 -4.81
N GLY A 155 12.78 17.68 -5.64
CA GLY A 155 13.63 18.74 -6.22
C GLY A 155 14.82 18.20 -7.03
N ASP A 156 15.91 18.97 -7.10
CA ASP A 156 17.06 18.67 -7.97
C ASP A 156 18.21 17.92 -7.27
N SER A 157 18.35 18.00 -5.94
CA SER A 157 19.42 17.33 -5.18
C SER A 157 19.11 15.87 -4.78
N TYR A 158 20.13 15.14 -4.36
CA TYR A 158 20.04 13.81 -3.75
C TYR A 158 20.57 13.86 -2.30
N ALA A 159 20.11 12.95 -1.43
CA ALA A 159 20.57 12.87 -0.04
C ALA A 159 22.02 12.35 0.12
N CYS A 160 22.63 11.83 -0.93
CA CYS A 160 24.02 11.36 -0.98
C CYS A 160 24.65 11.63 -2.35
N GLU A 161 25.99 11.65 -2.39
CA GLU A 161 26.79 11.96 -3.58
C GLU A 161 26.68 10.91 -4.69
N ASN A 162 26.62 9.63 -4.32
CA ASN A 162 26.56 8.50 -5.24
C ASN A 162 25.28 7.66 -5.00
N PRO A 163 24.10 8.17 -5.36
CA PRO A 163 22.82 7.51 -5.14
C PRO A 163 22.60 6.38 -6.15
N ILE A 164 22.06 5.26 -5.68
CA ILE A 164 21.65 4.15 -6.55
C ILE A 164 20.21 4.42 -7.00
N LYS A 165 20.01 4.86 -8.25
CA LYS A 165 18.71 5.28 -8.79
C LYS A 165 17.92 4.11 -9.39
N PHE A 166 16.62 4.09 -9.19
CA PHE A 166 15.69 3.07 -9.71
C PHE A 166 14.26 3.61 -9.84
N THR A 167 13.38 2.85 -10.51
CA THR A 167 11.92 3.03 -10.40
C THR A 167 11.33 1.91 -9.55
N VAL A 168 10.12 2.10 -9.02
CA VAL A 168 9.38 1.04 -8.33
C VAL A 168 8.24 0.54 -9.21
N ALA A 169 8.05 -0.79 -9.24
CA ALA A 169 6.89 -1.43 -9.84
C ALA A 169 6.30 -2.46 -8.86
N ALA A 170 5.04 -2.81 -9.03
CA ALA A 170 4.37 -3.82 -8.24
C ALA A 170 4.01 -5.02 -9.10
N THR A 171 4.39 -6.23 -8.69
CA THR A 171 3.93 -7.47 -9.32
C THR A 171 2.83 -8.10 -8.49
N LYS A 172 1.74 -8.50 -9.13
CA LYS A 172 0.71 -9.34 -8.55
C LYS A 172 1.30 -10.71 -8.14
N GLU A 173 1.02 -11.16 -6.92
CA GLU A 173 1.27 -12.57 -6.50
C GLU A 173 0.06 -13.47 -6.79
#